data_AF-A0A6S6T9G9-F1
#
_entry.id   AF-A0A6S6T9G9-F1
#
_cell.length_a   1.000
_cell.length_b   1.000
_cell.length_c   1.000
_cell.angle_alpha   90.00
_cell.angle_beta   90.00
_cell.angle_gamma   90.00
#
_symmetry.space_group_name_H-M   'P 1'
#
loop_
_entity.id
_entity.type
_entity.pdbx_description
1 polymer ?
#
loop_
_entity_poly.entity_id
_entity_poly.type
_entity_poly.pdbx_seq_one_letter_code
_entity_poly.pdbx_strand_id
1 'polypeptide(L)'
;MANTLIHTLLNADDARILSTLDQLDAATIKEAKDALILLWQIHPDEEIKDKALAHLAPLLEEAERHQVETTFSVFKSILDFMPWMGDYTSLQAENFAQFIKGKAHYEPIIVGSTIWVEYYLDLGRKLYMMFDLVEEAKVCFEGIVQYAPKNEEALYALGRLAERDHEMETALKYYEDCIANNPNHIYGLLQLGILKATIFEDYKGAITCYDKVVELEPFMAEIYVRIAEAHYALKDIKRARQFIDIALDINEYQEEALNLLGQIQWHNEKDIDAAIETFEKGLDHEIHGDSSLLLASLGDLYNTHLGEHDKAKIYYEKSLKVDPRQAQTLRKLVLILENIYQDYGAVSMCYETYFVTEKTDPTLYIDYASFLIKYMHDYAFAKVQLEQALRIDAENEAGLKLLRQISEYLSDDPDDADSLEENDDDLDDFDDFVGGGAAGDN
;
A
#
# COMPACT_ATOMS: atom_id res chain seq x y z
N MET A 1 34.26 4.80 -19.74
CA MET A 1 34.27 6.16 -20.32
C MET A 1 32.89 6.53 -20.84
N ALA A 2 32.24 5.67 -21.63
CA ALA A 2 30.83 5.82 -22.05
C ALA A 2 29.86 6.24 -20.90
N ASN A 3 29.79 5.49 -19.79
CA ASN A 3 28.89 5.82 -18.66
C ASN A 3 29.15 7.20 -18.03
N THR A 4 30.41 7.66 -18.04
CA THR A 4 30.81 8.95 -17.44
C THR A 4 30.38 10.11 -18.32
N LEU A 5 30.41 9.92 -19.64
CA LEU A 5 30.00 10.92 -20.63
C LEU A 5 28.47 11.02 -20.74
N ILE A 6 27.77 9.88 -20.69
CA ILE A 6 26.30 9.81 -20.64
C ILE A 6 25.78 10.56 -19.40
N HIS A 7 26.37 10.32 -18.23
CA HIS A 7 26.06 11.08 -17.01
C HIS A 7 26.37 12.57 -17.13
N THR A 8 27.43 12.93 -17.85
CA THR A 8 27.80 14.35 -18.04
C THR A 8 26.84 15.05 -18.99
N LEU A 9 26.33 14.36 -20.02
CA LEU A 9 25.42 14.94 -21.01
C LEU A 9 23.96 15.02 -20.54
N LEU A 10 23.53 14.12 -19.64
CA LEU A 10 22.16 14.11 -19.13
C LEU A 10 21.95 14.99 -17.89
N ASN A 11 23.01 15.28 -17.14
CA ASN A 11 22.92 16.02 -15.87
C ASN A 11 23.65 17.38 -15.93
N ALA A 12 24.01 17.85 -17.12
CA ALA A 12 24.65 19.14 -17.34
C ALA A 12 23.64 20.21 -17.76
N ASP A 13 23.98 21.47 -17.50
CA ASP A 13 23.27 22.58 -18.13
C ASP A 13 23.55 22.64 -19.64
N ASP A 14 22.66 23.29 -20.40
CA ASP A 14 22.73 23.39 -21.86
C ASP A 14 24.10 23.87 -22.35
N ALA A 15 24.73 24.80 -21.62
CA ALA A 15 26.05 25.34 -21.95
C ALA A 15 27.16 24.27 -21.85
N ARG A 16 27.11 23.44 -20.82
CA ARG A 16 28.07 22.34 -20.63
C ARG A 16 27.76 21.16 -21.55
N ILE A 17 26.50 20.91 -21.91
CA ILE A 17 26.14 19.95 -22.95
C ILE A 17 26.75 20.37 -24.29
N LEU A 18 26.51 21.61 -24.73
CA LEU A 18 27.07 22.15 -25.96
C LEU A 18 28.60 22.09 -25.98
N SER A 19 29.25 22.51 -24.90
CA SER A 19 30.72 22.43 -24.77
C SER A 19 31.24 20.99 -24.81
N THR A 20 30.46 20.02 -24.32
CA THR A 20 30.86 18.61 -24.33
C THR A 20 30.69 18.03 -25.74
N LEU A 21 29.59 18.34 -26.43
CA LEU A 21 29.34 17.96 -27.83
C LEU A 21 30.46 18.46 -28.75
N ASP A 22 30.88 19.72 -28.57
CA ASP A 22 31.95 20.34 -29.37
C ASP A 22 33.32 19.65 -29.21
N GLN A 23 33.52 18.87 -28.14
CA GLN A 23 34.79 18.22 -27.80
C GLN A 23 34.81 16.72 -28.12
N LEU A 24 33.72 16.16 -28.66
CA LEU A 24 33.64 14.73 -28.96
C LEU A 24 34.53 14.34 -30.14
N ASP A 25 35.41 13.37 -29.91
CA ASP A 25 36.19 12.75 -30.99
C ASP A 25 35.47 11.53 -31.60
N ALA A 26 35.92 11.06 -32.76
CA ALA A 26 35.26 9.99 -33.49
C ALA A 26 35.15 8.65 -32.72
N ALA A 27 36.09 8.36 -31.82
CA ALA A 27 36.03 7.17 -30.97
C ALA A 27 34.94 7.32 -29.90
N THR A 28 34.88 8.51 -29.31
CA THR A 28 33.92 8.88 -28.27
C THR A 28 32.50 8.99 -28.82
N ILE A 29 32.31 9.54 -30.02
CA ILE A 29 30.99 9.60 -30.69
C ILE A 29 30.42 8.18 -30.87
N LYS A 30 31.28 7.20 -31.24
CA LYS A 30 30.85 5.81 -31.40
C LYS A 30 30.44 5.16 -30.08
N GLU A 31 31.14 5.49 -28.98
CA GLU A 31 30.79 5.05 -27.63
C GLU A 31 29.59 5.79 -27.03
N ALA A 32 29.31 7.02 -27.49
CA ALA A 32 28.24 7.89 -27.00
C ALA A 32 26.98 7.88 -27.87
N LYS A 33 26.88 6.95 -28.83
CA LYS A 33 25.80 6.86 -29.82
C LYS A 33 24.41 6.96 -29.15
N ASP A 34 24.19 6.21 -28.08
CA ASP A 34 22.88 6.16 -27.43
C ASP A 34 22.51 7.47 -26.71
N ALA A 35 23.46 8.14 -26.06
CA ALA A 35 23.22 9.46 -25.43
C ALA A 35 23.04 10.58 -26.45
N LEU A 36 23.74 10.51 -27.58
CA LEU A 36 23.54 11.46 -28.68
C LEU A 36 22.15 11.27 -29.30
N ILE A 37 21.67 10.03 -29.45
CA ILE A 37 20.32 9.77 -29.94
C ILE A 37 19.29 10.35 -28.96
N LEU A 38 19.51 10.16 -27.65
CA LEU A 38 18.66 10.72 -26.62
C LEU A 38 18.63 12.25 -26.70
N LEU A 39 19.77 12.94 -26.69
CA LEU A 39 19.83 14.41 -26.82
C LEU A 39 19.14 14.93 -28.09
N TRP A 40 19.36 14.28 -29.23
CA TRP A 40 18.70 14.66 -30.48
C TRP A 40 17.18 14.52 -30.41
N GLN A 41 16.68 13.47 -29.76
CA GLN A 41 15.26 13.16 -29.74
C GLN A 41 14.47 13.91 -28.66
N ILE A 42 15.07 14.16 -27.50
CA ILE A 42 14.33 14.63 -26.30
C ILE A 42 14.78 15.96 -25.70
N HIS A 43 15.93 16.51 -26.10
CA HIS A 43 16.42 17.76 -25.51
C HIS A 43 15.54 18.95 -25.97
N PRO A 44 15.14 19.90 -25.09
CA PRO A 44 14.24 21.00 -25.47
C PRO A 44 14.89 22.08 -26.34
N ASP A 45 16.22 22.18 -26.30
CA ASP A 45 17.01 23.15 -27.08
C ASP A 45 17.36 22.60 -28.49
N GLU A 46 16.96 23.32 -29.53
CA GLU A 46 17.17 22.91 -30.93
C GLU A 46 18.65 22.93 -31.35
N GLU A 47 19.49 23.79 -30.76
CA GLU A 47 20.93 23.81 -31.09
C GLU A 47 21.61 22.52 -30.61
N ILE A 48 21.25 22.06 -29.41
CA ILE A 48 21.73 20.78 -28.87
C ILE A 48 21.25 19.60 -29.73
N LYS A 49 19.98 19.62 -30.17
CA LYS A 49 19.44 18.58 -31.04
C LYS A 49 20.16 18.52 -32.38
N ASP A 50 20.38 19.67 -33.01
CA ASP A 50 21.06 19.77 -34.30
C ASP A 50 22.52 19.31 -34.21
N LYS A 51 23.23 19.69 -33.14
CA LYS A 51 24.60 19.22 -32.91
C LYS A 51 24.66 17.71 -32.66
N ALA A 52 23.76 17.19 -31.82
CA ALA A 52 23.69 15.75 -31.57
C ALA A 52 23.40 14.96 -32.86
N LEU A 53 22.47 15.43 -33.69
CA LEU A 53 22.17 14.86 -35.00
C LEU A 53 23.37 14.91 -35.94
N ALA A 54 24.10 16.03 -35.98
CA ALA A 54 25.28 16.19 -36.83
C ALA A 54 26.38 15.17 -36.49
N HIS A 55 26.54 14.81 -35.21
CA HIS A 55 27.46 13.77 -34.77
C HIS A 55 26.96 12.35 -35.09
N LEU A 56 25.63 12.13 -35.11
CA LEU A 56 25.02 10.84 -35.41
C LEU A 56 24.94 10.53 -36.90
N ALA A 57 24.67 11.52 -37.74
CA ALA A 57 24.44 11.36 -39.18
C ALA A 57 25.50 10.54 -39.93
N PRO A 58 26.81 10.61 -39.60
CA PRO A 58 27.85 9.78 -40.23
C PRO A 58 27.84 8.32 -39.81
N LEU A 59 27.21 8.00 -38.66
CA LEU A 59 27.17 6.67 -38.05
C LEU A 59 25.90 5.88 -38.37
N LEU A 60 24.98 6.45 -39.18
CA LEU A 60 23.68 5.86 -39.50
C LEU A 60 23.65 5.39 -40.96
N GLU A 61 23.68 4.07 -41.17
CA GLU A 61 23.36 3.46 -42.47
C GLU A 61 21.87 3.65 -42.81
N GLU A 62 21.49 3.52 -44.08
CA GLU A 62 20.11 3.75 -44.57
C GLU A 62 19.08 2.80 -43.92
N ALA A 63 19.51 1.58 -43.56
CA ALA A 63 18.71 0.65 -42.76
C ALA A 63 18.60 1.06 -41.28
N GLU A 64 19.64 1.69 -40.71
CA GLU A 64 19.61 2.24 -39.36
C GLU A 64 18.81 3.55 -39.29
N ARG A 65 18.68 4.33 -40.36
CA ARG A 65 17.76 5.48 -40.41
C ARG A 65 16.31 5.04 -40.21
N HIS A 66 15.92 3.92 -40.81
CA HIS A 66 14.61 3.30 -40.58
C HIS A 66 14.49 2.63 -39.20
N GLN A 67 15.62 2.16 -38.64
CA GLN A 67 15.68 1.58 -37.30
C GLN A 67 15.81 2.62 -36.16
N VAL A 68 16.20 3.84 -36.50
CA VAL A 68 16.23 5.04 -35.64
C VAL A 68 14.89 5.78 -35.72
N GLU A 69 14.18 5.68 -36.85
CA GLU A 69 12.74 5.94 -36.93
C GLU A 69 11.90 4.92 -36.12
N THR A 70 12.43 3.72 -35.84
CA THR A 70 11.94 2.91 -34.71
C THR A 70 12.55 3.41 -33.40
N THR A 71 11.94 4.47 -32.89
CA THR A 71 12.02 5.10 -31.55
C THR A 71 12.15 4.13 -30.35
N PHE A 72 11.97 2.83 -30.57
CA PHE A 72 12.05 1.76 -29.56
C PHE A 72 13.46 1.47 -29.02
N SER A 73 14.55 1.68 -29.79
CA SER A 73 15.90 1.39 -29.24
C SER A 73 16.35 2.44 -28.23
N VAL A 74 15.88 3.68 -28.38
CA VAL A 74 16.15 4.82 -27.50
C VAL A 74 15.40 4.65 -26.19
N PHE A 75 14.13 4.27 -26.30
CA PHE A 75 13.30 3.88 -25.18
C PHE A 75 13.89 2.68 -24.42
N LYS A 76 14.35 1.66 -25.16
CA LYS A 76 15.04 0.50 -24.59
C LYS A 76 16.40 0.86 -23.98
N SER A 77 17.16 1.80 -24.53
CA SER A 77 18.44 2.24 -23.95
C SER A 77 18.27 3.08 -22.67
N ILE A 78 17.19 3.85 -22.54
CA ILE A 78 16.86 4.57 -21.29
C ILE A 78 16.55 3.56 -20.17
N LEU A 79 15.89 2.45 -20.49
CA LEU A 79 15.59 1.38 -19.54
C LEU A 79 16.77 0.43 -19.30
N ASP A 80 17.45 -0.05 -20.34
CA ASP A 80 18.47 -1.11 -20.24
C ASP A 80 19.79 -0.60 -19.63
N PHE A 81 20.04 0.72 -19.63
CA PHE A 81 21.34 1.28 -19.24
C PHE A 81 21.43 1.79 -17.79
N MET A 82 20.34 1.73 -17.01
CA MET A 82 20.43 2.00 -15.58
C MET A 82 20.70 0.69 -14.83
N PRO A 83 21.77 0.57 -14.02
CA PRO A 83 21.80 -0.46 -13.00
C PRO A 83 20.62 -0.19 -12.06
N TRP A 84 19.61 -1.06 -12.10
CA TRP A 84 18.35 -0.97 -11.37
C TRP A 84 18.52 -1.23 -9.86
N MET A 85 19.59 -0.74 -9.25
CA MET A 85 19.88 -0.80 -7.80
C MET A 85 20.68 0.43 -7.34
N GLY A 86 20.18 1.14 -6.31
CA GLY A 86 20.90 2.21 -5.59
C GLY A 86 20.13 3.54 -5.40
N ASP A 87 20.82 4.55 -4.85
CA ASP A 87 20.35 5.93 -4.51
C ASP A 87 19.98 6.83 -5.72
N TYR A 88 19.40 6.26 -6.78
CA TYR A 88 19.09 6.98 -8.03
C TYR A 88 17.62 7.38 -8.17
N THR A 89 16.81 7.21 -7.13
CA THR A 89 15.35 7.47 -7.13
C THR A 89 14.98 8.90 -7.50
N SER A 90 15.72 9.90 -7.00
CA SER A 90 15.48 11.32 -7.31
C SER A 90 15.75 11.66 -8.78
N LEU A 91 16.83 11.11 -9.34
CA LEU A 91 17.20 11.30 -10.74
C LEU A 91 16.21 10.57 -11.68
N GLN A 92 15.69 9.43 -11.25
CA GLN A 92 14.66 8.68 -11.98
C GLN A 92 13.34 9.43 -12.04
N ALA A 93 12.89 10.00 -10.91
CA ALA A 93 11.70 10.85 -10.86
C ALA A 93 11.85 12.09 -11.76
N GLU A 94 13.02 12.73 -11.78
CA GLU A 94 13.28 13.91 -12.61
C GLU A 94 13.29 13.59 -14.11
N ASN A 95 13.98 12.51 -14.51
CA ASN A 95 13.96 12.02 -15.90
C ASN A 95 12.55 11.64 -16.35
N PHE A 96 11.77 11.05 -15.45
CA PHE A 96 10.38 10.70 -15.73
C PHE A 96 9.49 11.94 -15.86
N ALA A 97 9.65 12.94 -15.00
CA ALA A 97 8.94 14.21 -15.12
C ALA A 97 9.25 14.91 -16.45
N GLN A 98 10.47 14.77 -16.97
CA GLN A 98 10.82 15.23 -18.32
C GLN A 98 10.15 14.41 -19.43
N PHE A 99 10.08 13.08 -19.29
CA PHE A 99 9.35 12.20 -20.21
C PHE A 99 7.86 12.57 -20.30
N ILE A 100 7.19 12.81 -19.17
CA ILE A 100 5.79 13.25 -19.12
C ILE A 100 5.60 14.61 -19.77
N LYS A 101 6.51 15.57 -19.54
CA LYS A 101 6.49 16.87 -20.23
C LYS A 101 6.62 16.73 -21.75
N GLY A 102 7.35 15.71 -22.23
CA GLY A 102 7.52 15.37 -23.64
C GLY A 102 6.36 14.57 -24.26
N LYS A 103 5.42 14.03 -23.47
CA LYS A 103 4.36 13.09 -23.91
C LYS A 103 3.68 13.51 -25.23
N ALA A 104 3.22 14.76 -25.32
CA ALA A 104 2.50 15.27 -26.49
C ALA A 104 3.29 15.20 -27.82
N HIS A 105 4.63 15.19 -27.76
CA HIS A 105 5.49 15.13 -28.95
C HIS A 105 5.70 13.69 -29.47
N TYR A 106 5.67 12.68 -28.59
CA TYR A 106 5.92 11.27 -28.97
C TYR A 106 4.64 10.44 -29.07
N GLU A 107 3.55 10.88 -28.47
CA GLU A 107 2.25 10.20 -28.42
C GLU A 107 1.69 9.80 -29.81
N PRO A 108 1.76 10.64 -30.88
CA PRO A 108 1.34 10.22 -32.22
C PRO A 108 2.22 9.11 -32.84
N ILE A 109 3.50 9.05 -32.45
CA ILE A 109 4.48 8.08 -32.96
C ILE A 109 4.31 6.74 -32.24
N ILE A 110 4.04 6.79 -30.94
CA ILE A 110 3.84 5.64 -30.05
C ILE A 110 2.58 4.86 -30.47
N VAL A 111 1.47 5.56 -30.70
CA VAL A 111 0.18 4.99 -31.11
C VAL A 111 0.23 4.36 -32.52
N GLY A 112 1.21 4.76 -33.35
CA GLY A 112 1.47 4.16 -34.67
C GLY A 112 2.18 2.81 -34.62
N SER A 113 2.74 2.41 -33.48
CA SER A 113 3.42 1.12 -33.31
C SER A 113 2.43 0.02 -32.88
N THR A 114 2.79 -1.25 -33.05
CA THR A 114 1.94 -2.38 -32.60
C THR A 114 2.23 -2.84 -31.16
N ILE A 115 3.29 -2.34 -30.54
CA ILE A 115 3.85 -2.85 -29.25
C ILE A 115 3.85 -1.81 -28.12
N TRP A 116 3.35 -0.60 -28.36
CA TRP A 116 3.34 0.46 -27.33
C TRP A 116 2.49 0.12 -26.10
N VAL A 117 1.40 -0.64 -26.26
CA VAL A 117 0.52 -1.00 -25.14
C VAL A 117 1.26 -1.86 -24.12
N GLU A 118 1.92 -2.93 -24.58
CA GLU A 118 2.73 -3.81 -23.72
C GLU A 118 3.84 -3.03 -23.01
N TYR A 119 4.43 -2.08 -23.72
CA TYR A 119 5.48 -1.23 -23.20
C TYR A 119 4.99 -0.30 -22.07
N TYR A 120 3.89 0.42 -22.30
CA TYR A 120 3.30 1.31 -21.31
C TYR A 120 2.77 0.54 -20.09
N LEU A 121 2.29 -0.69 -20.30
CA LEU A 121 1.88 -1.58 -19.21
C LEU A 121 3.07 -1.97 -18.33
N ASP A 122 4.19 -2.41 -18.92
CA ASP A 122 5.40 -2.77 -18.18
C ASP A 122 5.98 -1.56 -17.42
N LEU A 123 6.03 -0.39 -18.08
CA LEU A 123 6.48 0.85 -17.45
C LEU A 123 5.60 1.25 -16.27
N GLY A 124 4.27 1.30 -16.46
CA GLY A 124 3.33 1.64 -15.40
C GLY A 124 3.42 0.67 -14.21
N ARG A 125 3.56 -0.63 -14.48
CA ARG A 125 3.73 -1.65 -13.42
C ARG A 125 5.02 -1.44 -12.63
N LYS A 126 6.13 -1.11 -13.27
CA LYS A 126 7.41 -0.84 -12.57
C LYS A 126 7.33 0.41 -11.72
N LEU A 127 6.78 1.50 -12.25
CA LEU A 127 6.59 2.76 -11.51
C LEU A 127 5.75 2.53 -10.25
N TYR A 128 4.68 1.75 -10.38
CA TYR A 128 3.81 1.39 -9.26
C TYR A 128 4.50 0.46 -8.27
N MET A 129 5.00 -0.70 -8.71
CA MET A 129 5.45 -1.77 -7.81
C MET A 129 6.85 -1.57 -7.24
N MET A 130 7.76 -0.90 -7.96
CA MET A 130 9.17 -0.80 -7.57
C MET A 130 9.53 0.56 -6.97
N PHE A 131 8.84 1.63 -7.38
CA PHE A 131 9.22 3.00 -7.03
C PHE A 131 8.16 3.76 -6.24
N ASP A 132 6.96 3.19 -6.08
CA ASP A 132 5.81 3.84 -5.45
C ASP A 132 5.47 5.21 -6.08
N LEU A 133 5.81 5.36 -7.38
CA LEU A 133 5.55 6.55 -8.19
C LEU A 133 4.20 6.40 -8.87
N VAL A 134 3.15 6.70 -8.12
CA VAL A 134 1.79 6.31 -8.52
C VAL A 134 1.12 7.29 -9.47
N GLU A 135 1.36 8.59 -9.32
CA GLU A 135 0.86 9.57 -10.29
C GLU A 135 1.44 9.30 -11.67
N GLU A 136 2.72 8.94 -11.72
CA GLU A 136 3.45 8.54 -12.90
C GLU A 136 2.90 7.25 -13.54
N ALA A 137 2.62 6.24 -12.71
CA ALA A 137 2.00 5.00 -13.16
C ALA A 137 0.60 5.25 -13.73
N LYS A 138 -0.19 6.11 -13.07
CA LYS A 138 -1.55 6.51 -13.49
C LYS A 138 -1.52 7.10 -14.89
N VAL A 139 -0.60 8.03 -15.17
CA VAL A 139 -0.46 8.64 -16.51
C VAL A 139 -0.15 7.60 -17.60
N CYS A 140 0.60 6.55 -17.28
CA CYS A 140 0.87 5.46 -18.23
C CYS A 140 -0.40 4.67 -18.57
N PHE A 141 -1.17 4.27 -17.56
CA PHE A 141 -2.39 3.49 -17.75
C PHE A 141 -3.52 4.30 -18.38
N GLU A 142 -3.70 5.57 -17.97
CA GLU A 142 -4.65 6.50 -18.61
C GLU A 142 -4.31 6.73 -20.09
N GLY A 143 -3.02 6.84 -20.41
CA GLY A 143 -2.56 6.90 -21.80
C GLY A 143 -2.96 5.67 -22.60
N ILE A 144 -2.86 4.47 -22.02
CA ILE A 144 -3.33 3.26 -22.68
C ILE A 144 -4.84 3.31 -22.91
N VAL A 145 -5.64 3.63 -21.89
CA VAL A 145 -7.10 3.67 -22.02
C VAL A 145 -7.56 4.75 -23.01
N GLN A 146 -6.84 5.86 -23.14
CA GLN A 146 -7.15 6.91 -24.11
C GLN A 146 -7.08 6.40 -25.57
N TYR A 147 -6.09 5.58 -25.91
CA TYR A 147 -5.85 5.12 -27.30
C TYR A 147 -6.28 3.66 -27.55
N ALA A 148 -6.37 2.87 -26.50
CA ALA A 148 -6.82 1.48 -26.46
C ALA A 148 -7.84 1.30 -25.32
N PRO A 149 -9.05 1.89 -25.43
CA PRO A 149 -10.05 1.95 -24.34
C PRO A 149 -10.60 0.61 -23.87
N LYS A 150 -10.25 -0.48 -24.55
CA LYS A 150 -10.67 -1.85 -24.23
C LYS A 150 -9.56 -2.69 -23.62
N ASN A 151 -8.39 -2.12 -23.36
CA ASN A 151 -7.29 -2.84 -22.76
C ASN A 151 -7.62 -3.15 -21.29
N GLU A 152 -7.89 -4.41 -21.01
CA GLU A 152 -8.32 -4.91 -19.71
C GLU A 152 -7.25 -4.75 -18.63
N GLU A 153 -5.97 -4.87 -18.99
CA GLU A 153 -4.84 -4.79 -18.06
C GLU A 153 -4.65 -3.35 -17.55
N ALA A 154 -4.79 -2.35 -18.43
CA ALA A 154 -4.74 -0.95 -18.04
C ALA A 154 -5.98 -0.56 -17.22
N LEU A 155 -7.17 -1.05 -17.57
CA LEU A 155 -8.39 -0.84 -16.78
C LEU A 155 -8.26 -1.46 -15.38
N TYR A 156 -7.77 -2.69 -15.28
CA TYR A 156 -7.47 -3.34 -14.00
C TYR A 156 -6.47 -2.53 -13.17
N ALA A 157 -5.37 -2.06 -13.78
CA ALA A 157 -4.37 -1.28 -13.09
C ALA A 157 -4.93 0.07 -12.59
N LEU A 158 -5.75 0.76 -13.39
CA LEU A 158 -6.44 1.98 -12.95
C LEU A 158 -7.43 1.72 -11.80
N GLY A 159 -8.12 0.57 -11.81
CA GLY A 159 -8.95 0.15 -10.69
C GLY A 159 -8.15 0.02 -9.39
N ARG A 160 -6.97 -0.63 -9.46
CA ARG A 160 -6.06 -0.76 -8.30
C ARG A 160 -5.55 0.58 -7.79
N LEU A 161 -5.26 1.52 -8.69
CA LEU A 161 -4.85 2.87 -8.30
C LEU A 161 -6.00 3.63 -7.63
N ALA A 162 -7.21 3.53 -8.17
CA ALA A 162 -8.39 4.16 -7.59
C ALA A 162 -8.71 3.62 -6.18
N GLU A 163 -8.56 2.30 -5.93
CA GLU A 163 -8.70 1.74 -4.57
C GLU A 163 -7.69 2.34 -3.60
N ARG A 164 -6.45 2.52 -4.05
CA ARG A 164 -5.39 3.13 -3.24
C ARG A 164 -5.67 4.59 -2.92
N ASP A 165 -6.25 5.32 -3.87
CA ASP A 165 -6.68 6.71 -3.71
C ASP A 165 -8.00 6.83 -2.92
N HIS A 166 -8.53 5.72 -2.38
CA HIS A 166 -9.81 5.60 -1.69
C HIS A 166 -11.04 5.98 -2.54
N GLU A 167 -10.91 6.00 -3.87
CA GLU A 167 -11.98 6.26 -4.84
C GLU A 167 -12.73 4.98 -5.22
N MET A 168 -13.49 4.41 -4.27
CA MET A 168 -14.07 3.07 -4.40
C MET A 168 -15.08 2.93 -5.56
N GLU A 169 -15.89 3.95 -5.82
CA GLU A 169 -16.84 3.94 -6.95
C GLU A 169 -16.13 3.98 -8.30
N THR A 170 -15.03 4.73 -8.38
CA THR A 170 -14.18 4.80 -9.59
C THR A 170 -13.52 3.44 -9.83
N ALA A 171 -12.97 2.82 -8.78
CA ALA A 171 -12.39 1.49 -8.85
C ALA A 171 -13.39 0.44 -9.33
N LEU A 172 -14.61 0.45 -8.78
CA LEU A 172 -15.69 -0.44 -9.18
C LEU A 172 -15.93 -0.38 -10.69
N LYS A 173 -16.04 0.84 -11.23
CA LYS A 173 -16.29 1.06 -12.65
C LYS A 173 -15.14 0.53 -13.52
N TYR A 174 -13.89 0.79 -13.14
CA TYR A 174 -12.73 0.29 -13.89
C TYR A 174 -12.67 -1.24 -13.90
N TYR A 175 -12.99 -1.89 -12.79
CA TYR A 175 -13.06 -3.35 -12.75
C TYR A 175 -14.23 -3.91 -13.56
N GLU A 176 -15.40 -3.27 -13.52
CA GLU A 176 -16.53 -3.67 -14.37
C GLU A 176 -16.19 -3.53 -15.86
N ASP A 177 -15.53 -2.43 -16.26
CA ASP A 177 -15.06 -2.22 -17.63
C ASP A 177 -13.97 -3.24 -18.01
N CYS A 178 -13.06 -3.59 -17.10
CA CYS A 178 -12.07 -4.65 -17.29
C CYS A 178 -12.76 -5.99 -17.63
N ILE A 179 -13.75 -6.39 -16.83
CA ILE A 179 -14.46 -7.67 -16.99
C ILE A 179 -15.39 -7.65 -18.20
N ALA A 180 -15.95 -6.50 -18.57
CA ALA A 180 -16.73 -6.35 -19.80
C ALA A 180 -15.87 -6.58 -21.06
N ASN A 181 -14.59 -6.20 -21.02
CA ASN A 181 -13.66 -6.38 -22.14
C ASN A 181 -12.96 -7.75 -22.13
N ASN A 182 -12.65 -8.29 -20.95
CA ASN A 182 -12.13 -9.65 -20.78
C ASN A 182 -12.85 -10.38 -19.62
N PRO A 183 -13.92 -11.15 -19.92
CA PRO A 183 -14.70 -11.86 -18.90
C PRO A 183 -13.94 -12.95 -18.13
N ASN A 184 -12.73 -13.32 -18.57
CA ASN A 184 -11.89 -14.33 -17.94
C ASN A 184 -10.66 -13.72 -17.24
N HIS A 185 -10.63 -12.40 -17.03
CA HIS A 185 -9.53 -11.74 -16.35
C HIS A 185 -9.58 -12.02 -14.83
N ILE A 186 -8.84 -13.05 -14.39
CA ILE A 186 -8.90 -13.61 -13.02
C ILE A 186 -8.69 -12.54 -11.95
N TYR A 187 -7.62 -11.75 -12.06
CA TYR A 187 -7.33 -10.69 -11.08
C TYR A 187 -8.40 -9.60 -11.04
N GLY A 188 -9.05 -9.32 -12.18
CA GLY A 188 -10.12 -8.33 -12.25
C GLY A 188 -11.39 -8.85 -11.58
N LEU A 189 -11.70 -10.14 -11.76
CA LEU A 189 -12.84 -10.80 -11.12
C LEU A 189 -12.65 -10.87 -9.61
N LEU A 190 -11.44 -11.21 -9.16
CA LEU A 190 -11.08 -11.24 -7.74
C LEU A 190 -11.27 -9.87 -7.10
N GLN A 191 -10.65 -8.82 -7.64
CA GLN A 191 -10.74 -7.48 -7.05
C GLN A 191 -12.17 -6.92 -7.13
N LEU A 192 -12.89 -7.14 -8.23
CA LEU A 192 -14.31 -6.75 -8.33
C LEU A 192 -15.15 -7.45 -7.26
N GLY A 193 -14.93 -8.75 -7.04
CA GLY A 193 -15.64 -9.52 -6.03
C GLY A 193 -15.33 -9.04 -4.61
N ILE A 194 -14.05 -8.79 -4.31
CA ILE A 194 -13.61 -8.27 -3.01
C ILE A 194 -14.28 -6.93 -2.74
N LEU A 195 -14.16 -5.98 -3.69
CA LEU A 195 -14.73 -4.65 -3.55
C LEU A 195 -16.25 -4.68 -3.37
N LYS A 196 -16.96 -5.55 -4.13
CA LYS A 196 -18.40 -5.76 -3.96
C LYS A 196 -18.76 -6.30 -2.58
N ALA A 197 -18.00 -7.24 -2.05
CA ALA A 197 -18.26 -7.84 -0.75
C ALA A 197 -17.95 -6.87 0.42
N THR A 198 -16.83 -6.17 0.37
CA THR A 198 -16.30 -5.42 1.52
C THR A 198 -16.78 -3.98 1.58
N ILE A 199 -16.94 -3.31 0.43
CA ILE A 199 -17.32 -1.89 0.39
C ILE A 199 -18.79 -1.70 0.07
N PHE A 200 -19.31 -2.46 -0.90
CA PHE A 200 -20.69 -2.29 -1.37
C PHE A 200 -21.68 -3.27 -0.71
N GLU A 201 -21.20 -4.20 0.13
CA GLU A 201 -21.97 -5.26 0.77
C GLU A 201 -22.84 -6.09 -0.21
N ASP A 202 -22.48 -6.12 -1.49
CA ASP A 202 -23.11 -6.93 -2.53
C ASP A 202 -22.50 -8.32 -2.56
N TYR A 203 -22.78 -9.09 -1.50
CA TYR A 203 -22.27 -10.46 -1.35
C TYR A 203 -22.72 -11.40 -2.49
N LYS A 204 -23.89 -11.15 -3.09
CA LYS A 204 -24.38 -11.98 -4.21
C LYS A 204 -23.63 -11.67 -5.50
N GLY A 205 -23.39 -10.39 -5.79
CA GLY A 205 -22.53 -9.98 -6.89
C GLY A 205 -21.11 -10.48 -6.71
N ALA A 206 -20.57 -10.41 -5.51
CA ALA A 206 -19.25 -10.96 -5.17
C ALA A 206 -19.15 -12.47 -5.44
N ILE A 207 -20.12 -13.26 -4.95
CA ILE A 207 -20.18 -14.70 -5.22
C ILE A 207 -20.23 -14.98 -6.72
N THR A 208 -20.95 -14.18 -7.51
CA THR A 208 -20.98 -14.35 -8.97
C THR A 208 -19.60 -14.15 -9.61
N CYS A 209 -18.83 -13.17 -9.13
CA CYS A 209 -17.44 -12.96 -9.57
C CYS A 209 -16.54 -14.13 -9.15
N TYR A 210 -16.67 -14.59 -7.90
CA TYR A 210 -15.86 -15.67 -7.36
C TYR A 210 -16.16 -17.04 -8.00
N ASP A 211 -17.42 -17.34 -8.29
CA ASP A 211 -17.82 -18.55 -9.03
C ASP A 211 -17.14 -18.60 -10.40
N LYS A 212 -16.98 -17.44 -11.06
CA LYS A 212 -16.26 -17.36 -12.33
C LYS A 212 -14.76 -17.62 -12.15
N VAL A 213 -14.16 -17.18 -11.05
CA VAL A 213 -12.77 -17.51 -10.71
C VAL A 213 -12.62 -19.00 -10.43
N VAL A 214 -13.56 -19.63 -9.70
CA VAL A 214 -13.57 -21.09 -9.46
C VAL A 214 -13.61 -21.89 -10.77
N GLU A 215 -14.37 -21.44 -11.76
CA GLU A 215 -14.39 -22.07 -13.08
C GLU A 215 -13.03 -22.02 -13.80
N LEU A 216 -12.26 -20.96 -13.57
CA LEU A 216 -10.96 -20.72 -14.23
C LEU A 216 -9.80 -21.38 -13.45
N GLU A 217 -9.84 -21.32 -12.11
CA GLU A 217 -8.81 -21.83 -11.19
C GLU A 217 -9.45 -22.61 -10.02
N PRO A 218 -9.84 -23.88 -10.24
CA PRO A 218 -10.57 -24.67 -9.24
C PRO A 218 -9.73 -25.15 -8.04
N PHE A 219 -8.43 -24.88 -8.02
CA PHE A 219 -7.51 -25.29 -6.94
C PHE A 219 -6.95 -24.10 -6.14
N MET A 220 -7.54 -22.92 -6.28
CA MET A 220 -7.17 -21.75 -5.50
C MET A 220 -7.93 -21.75 -4.16
N ALA A 221 -7.33 -22.25 -3.07
CA ALA A 221 -8.03 -22.34 -1.77
C ALA A 221 -8.62 -20.99 -1.30
N GLU A 222 -7.91 -19.88 -1.54
CA GLU A 222 -8.33 -18.53 -1.17
C GLU A 222 -9.72 -18.16 -1.74
N ILE A 223 -10.07 -18.56 -2.98
CA ILE A 223 -11.36 -18.19 -3.56
C ILE A 223 -12.54 -18.82 -2.81
N TYR A 224 -12.35 -20.04 -2.31
CA TYR A 224 -13.35 -20.74 -1.53
C TYR A 224 -13.54 -20.10 -0.16
N VAL A 225 -12.47 -19.55 0.42
CA VAL A 225 -12.58 -18.72 1.63
C VAL A 225 -13.42 -17.47 1.35
N ARG A 226 -13.15 -16.73 0.26
CA ARG A 226 -13.92 -15.53 -0.10
C ARG A 226 -15.41 -15.83 -0.32
N ILE A 227 -15.72 -16.96 -0.95
CA ILE A 227 -17.11 -17.43 -1.11
C ILE A 227 -17.73 -17.78 0.25
N ALA A 228 -16.97 -18.44 1.13
CA ALA A 228 -17.43 -18.76 2.47
C ALA A 228 -17.70 -17.51 3.32
N GLU A 229 -16.81 -16.51 3.27
CA GLU A 229 -16.98 -15.20 3.92
C GLU A 229 -18.27 -14.51 3.44
N ALA A 230 -18.50 -14.48 2.13
CA ALA A 230 -19.70 -13.89 1.55
C ALA A 230 -20.98 -14.64 2.00
N HIS A 231 -20.94 -15.98 2.07
CA HIS A 231 -22.05 -16.78 2.60
C HIS A 231 -22.26 -16.58 4.10
N TYR A 232 -21.18 -16.43 4.87
CA TYR A 232 -21.24 -16.13 6.30
C TYR A 232 -21.91 -14.78 6.56
N ALA A 233 -21.55 -13.74 5.80
CA ALA A 233 -22.19 -12.43 5.85
C ALA A 233 -23.68 -12.48 5.47
N LEU A 234 -24.04 -13.32 4.49
CA LEU A 234 -25.43 -13.63 4.14
C LEU A 234 -26.18 -14.50 5.18
N LYS A 235 -25.51 -14.88 6.29
CA LYS A 235 -26.01 -15.76 7.35
C LYS A 235 -26.34 -17.18 6.87
N ASP A 236 -25.85 -17.59 5.70
CA ASP A 236 -25.92 -18.97 5.22
C ASP A 236 -24.73 -19.77 5.74
N ILE A 237 -24.75 -20.02 7.05
CA ILE A 237 -23.66 -20.70 7.77
C ILE A 237 -23.39 -22.09 7.20
N LYS A 238 -24.43 -22.77 6.70
CA LYS A 238 -24.30 -24.10 6.11
C LYS A 238 -23.47 -24.05 4.83
N ARG A 239 -23.73 -23.09 3.94
CA ARG A 239 -22.92 -22.90 2.73
C ARG A 239 -21.52 -22.43 3.05
N ALA A 240 -21.37 -21.49 3.99
CA ALA A 240 -20.06 -21.03 4.44
C ALA A 240 -19.19 -22.23 4.87
N ARG A 241 -19.73 -23.13 5.70
CA ARG A 241 -19.04 -24.35 6.11
C ARG A 241 -18.64 -25.26 4.96
N GLN A 242 -19.53 -25.52 4.03
CA GLN A 242 -19.21 -26.36 2.87
C GLN A 242 -18.04 -25.81 2.05
N PHE A 243 -17.95 -24.49 1.89
CA PHE A 243 -16.87 -23.86 1.14
C PHE A 243 -15.56 -23.78 1.95
N ILE A 244 -15.64 -23.64 3.27
CA ILE A 244 -14.47 -23.78 4.16
C ILE A 244 -13.91 -25.20 4.07
N ASP A 245 -14.77 -26.23 4.11
CA ASP A 245 -14.34 -27.62 3.99
C ASP A 245 -13.60 -27.84 2.66
N ILE A 246 -14.09 -27.28 1.56
CA ILE A 246 -13.42 -27.34 0.26
C ILE A 246 -12.07 -26.60 0.30
N ALA A 247 -12.01 -25.41 0.89
CA ALA A 247 -10.76 -24.65 1.03
C ALA A 247 -9.70 -25.46 1.81
N LEU A 248 -10.12 -26.12 2.89
CA LEU A 248 -9.26 -26.96 3.74
C LEU A 248 -8.92 -28.31 3.10
N ASP A 249 -9.77 -28.86 2.24
CA ASP A 249 -9.42 -30.03 1.43
C ASP A 249 -8.32 -29.73 0.40
N ILE A 250 -8.27 -28.49 -0.10
CA ILE A 250 -7.22 -28.02 -1.04
C ILE A 250 -5.96 -27.63 -0.29
N ASN A 251 -6.10 -26.83 0.78
CA ASN A 251 -5.03 -26.42 1.67
C ASN A 251 -5.48 -26.54 3.13
N GLU A 252 -5.09 -27.64 3.77
CA GLU A 252 -5.45 -28.00 5.15
C GLU A 252 -5.09 -26.92 6.18
N TYR A 253 -4.15 -26.05 5.84
CA TYR A 253 -3.62 -25.01 6.72
C TYR A 253 -3.84 -23.61 6.16
N GLN A 254 -4.86 -23.43 5.32
CA GLN A 254 -5.26 -22.09 4.87
C GLN A 254 -5.73 -21.27 6.08
N GLU A 255 -4.93 -20.28 6.47
CA GLU A 255 -5.10 -19.53 7.72
C GLU A 255 -6.48 -18.87 7.82
N GLU A 256 -6.94 -18.20 6.77
CA GLU A 256 -8.23 -17.52 6.76
C GLU A 256 -9.40 -18.51 6.82
N ALA A 257 -9.24 -19.70 6.23
CA ALA A 257 -10.24 -20.76 6.30
C ALA A 257 -10.38 -21.32 7.71
N LEU A 258 -9.25 -21.61 8.37
CA LEU A 258 -9.22 -22.04 9.77
C LEU A 258 -9.75 -20.95 10.71
N ASN A 259 -9.41 -19.70 10.44
CA ASN A 259 -9.91 -18.57 11.19
C ASN A 259 -11.44 -18.47 11.11
N LEU A 260 -11.99 -18.50 9.89
CA LEU A 260 -13.44 -18.46 9.70
C LEU A 260 -14.14 -19.71 10.27
N LEU A 261 -13.50 -20.88 10.17
CA LEU A 261 -14.02 -22.11 10.78
C LEU A 261 -14.16 -21.96 12.29
N GLY A 262 -13.10 -21.54 12.96
CA GLY A 262 -13.07 -21.32 14.41
C GLY A 262 -14.07 -20.27 14.85
N GLN A 263 -14.21 -19.16 14.10
CA GLN A 263 -15.24 -18.15 14.36
C GLN A 263 -16.66 -18.71 14.26
N ILE A 264 -16.97 -19.54 13.26
CA ILE A 264 -18.28 -20.19 13.15
C ILE A 264 -18.50 -21.19 14.30
N GLN A 265 -17.48 -21.99 14.65
CA GLN A 265 -17.58 -22.95 15.75
C GLN A 265 -17.89 -22.22 17.06
N TRP A 266 -17.20 -21.11 17.28
CA TRP A 266 -17.34 -20.27 18.45
C TRP A 266 -18.70 -19.57 18.52
N HIS A 267 -19.08 -18.79 17.51
CA HIS A 267 -20.26 -17.92 17.59
C HIS A 267 -21.57 -18.61 17.19
N ASN A 268 -21.54 -19.51 16.21
CA ASN A 268 -22.74 -20.13 15.64
C ASN A 268 -23.01 -21.51 16.20
N GLU A 269 -21.99 -22.37 16.30
CA GLU A 269 -22.14 -23.73 16.81
C GLU A 269 -22.03 -23.78 18.34
N LYS A 270 -21.41 -22.75 18.94
CA LYS A 270 -21.14 -22.64 20.39
C LYS A 270 -20.26 -23.78 20.92
N ASP A 271 -19.39 -24.30 20.06
CA ASP A 271 -18.40 -25.32 20.39
C ASP A 271 -17.04 -24.64 20.55
N ILE A 272 -16.75 -24.22 21.78
CA ILE A 272 -15.54 -23.46 22.12
C ILE A 272 -14.31 -24.37 22.06
N ASP A 273 -14.44 -25.63 22.48
CA ASP A 273 -13.33 -26.59 22.46
C ASP A 273 -12.89 -26.86 21.02
N ALA A 274 -13.85 -27.07 20.11
CA ALA A 274 -13.55 -27.23 18.69
C ALA A 274 -12.94 -25.96 18.05
N ALA A 275 -13.39 -24.78 18.46
CA ALA A 275 -12.82 -23.50 18.00
C ALA A 275 -11.34 -23.36 18.41
N ILE A 276 -11.02 -23.67 19.66
CA ILE A 276 -9.63 -23.66 20.16
C ILE A 276 -8.79 -24.67 19.39
N GLU A 277 -9.25 -25.91 19.25
CA GLU A 277 -8.53 -26.95 18.51
C GLU A 277 -8.27 -26.52 17.05
N THR A 278 -9.24 -25.87 16.41
CA THR A 278 -9.11 -25.39 15.03
C THR A 278 -8.10 -24.26 14.91
N PHE A 279 -8.10 -23.29 15.83
CA PHE A 279 -7.09 -22.23 15.82
C PHE A 279 -5.70 -22.78 16.14
N GLU A 280 -5.58 -23.68 17.12
CA GLU A 280 -4.31 -24.33 17.49
C GLU A 280 -3.77 -25.20 16.36
N LYS A 281 -4.62 -25.88 15.59
CA LYS A 281 -4.23 -26.65 14.40
C LYS A 281 -3.47 -25.78 13.39
N GLY A 282 -3.93 -24.54 13.17
CA GLY A 282 -3.27 -23.61 12.26
C GLY A 282 -1.98 -22.99 12.82
N LEU A 283 -1.69 -23.21 14.11
CA LEU A 283 -0.48 -22.74 14.79
C LEU A 283 0.55 -23.86 15.04
N ASP A 284 0.38 -25.02 14.41
CA ASP A 284 1.33 -26.12 14.55
C ASP A 284 2.71 -25.76 13.96
N HIS A 285 3.55 -25.25 14.85
CA HIS A 285 4.86 -24.65 14.61
C HIS A 285 5.85 -25.55 13.87
N GLU A 286 5.74 -26.86 14.00
CA GLU A 286 6.68 -27.78 13.35
C GLU A 286 6.53 -27.79 11.82
N ILE A 287 5.40 -27.28 11.31
CA ILE A 287 5.03 -27.42 9.90
C ILE A 287 4.73 -26.05 9.24
N HIS A 288 4.08 -25.10 9.91
CA HIS A 288 3.46 -23.93 9.23
C HIS A 288 3.88 -22.53 9.71
N GLY A 289 4.63 -22.43 10.81
CA GLY A 289 5.01 -21.13 11.40
C GLY A 289 3.90 -20.51 12.26
N ASP A 290 4.17 -19.35 12.85
CA ASP A 290 3.19 -18.61 13.65
C ASP A 290 2.26 -17.79 12.75
N SER A 291 0.94 -18.02 12.83
CA SER A 291 -0.06 -17.14 12.20
C SER A 291 -0.49 -16.04 13.16
N SER A 292 -0.22 -14.78 12.79
CA SER A 292 -0.59 -13.63 13.61
C SER A 292 -2.12 -13.49 13.75
N LEU A 293 -2.87 -13.82 12.70
CA LEU A 293 -4.33 -13.82 12.66
C LEU A 293 -4.93 -14.83 13.65
N LEU A 294 -4.49 -16.09 13.60
CA LEU A 294 -5.03 -17.15 14.47
C LEU A 294 -4.65 -16.91 15.95
N LEU A 295 -3.45 -16.39 16.21
CA LEU A 295 -3.05 -15.96 17.55
C LEU A 295 -3.96 -14.83 18.07
N ALA A 296 -4.30 -13.85 17.23
CA ALA A 296 -5.23 -12.78 17.62
C ALA A 296 -6.63 -13.33 17.91
N SER A 297 -7.14 -14.27 17.09
CA SER A 297 -8.45 -14.90 17.30
C SER A 297 -8.51 -15.76 18.56
N LEU A 298 -7.43 -16.47 18.92
CA LEU A 298 -7.33 -17.14 20.22
C LEU A 298 -7.34 -16.12 21.37
N GLY A 299 -6.61 -15.02 21.23
CA GLY A 299 -6.62 -13.92 22.19
C GLY A 299 -8.03 -13.38 22.43
N ASP A 300 -8.79 -13.15 21.35
CA ASP A 300 -10.18 -12.72 21.41
C ASP A 300 -11.06 -13.73 22.16
N LEU A 301 -10.90 -15.02 21.85
CA LEU A 301 -11.67 -16.10 22.47
C LEU A 301 -11.40 -16.20 23.97
N TYR A 302 -10.14 -16.17 24.38
CA TYR A 302 -9.78 -16.19 25.79
C TYR A 302 -10.25 -14.93 26.53
N ASN A 303 -10.14 -13.76 25.90
CA ASN A 303 -10.50 -12.50 26.52
C ASN A 303 -12.02 -12.37 26.75
N THR A 304 -12.80 -12.62 25.70
CA THR A 304 -14.22 -12.25 25.67
C THR A 304 -15.13 -13.36 26.17
N HIS A 305 -14.81 -14.63 25.89
CA HIS A 305 -15.69 -15.75 26.21
C HIS A 305 -15.24 -16.56 27.43
N LEU A 306 -13.94 -16.72 27.63
CA LEU A 306 -13.41 -17.46 28.79
C LEU A 306 -13.05 -16.56 29.97
N GLY A 307 -12.89 -15.24 29.74
CA GLY A 307 -12.46 -14.29 30.76
C GLY A 307 -11.04 -14.54 31.27
N GLU A 308 -10.24 -15.30 30.53
CA GLU A 308 -8.86 -15.64 30.86
C GLU A 308 -7.91 -14.58 30.27
N HIS A 309 -7.95 -13.37 30.84
CA HIS A 309 -7.18 -12.21 30.36
C HIS A 309 -5.66 -12.46 30.31
N ASP A 310 -5.13 -13.28 31.22
CA ASP A 310 -3.70 -13.66 31.23
C ASP A 310 -3.30 -14.40 29.96
N LYS A 311 -4.14 -15.35 29.50
CA LYS A 311 -3.89 -16.06 28.25
C LYS A 311 -4.10 -15.15 27.05
N ALA A 312 -5.15 -14.33 27.08
CA ALA A 312 -5.42 -13.38 26.00
C ALA A 312 -4.24 -12.44 25.77
N LYS A 313 -3.68 -11.86 26.83
CA LYS A 313 -2.48 -11.02 26.79
C LYS A 313 -1.32 -11.74 26.09
N ILE A 314 -1.02 -12.97 26.50
CA ILE A 314 0.07 -13.77 25.90
C ILE A 314 -0.17 -13.99 24.39
N TYR A 315 -1.40 -14.31 23.98
CA TYR A 315 -1.72 -14.53 22.57
C TYR A 315 -1.63 -13.26 21.73
N TYR A 316 -2.08 -12.12 22.24
CA TYR A 316 -1.92 -10.83 21.55
C TYR A 316 -0.44 -10.41 21.44
N GLU A 317 0.35 -10.57 22.51
CA GLU A 317 1.79 -10.29 22.47
C GLU A 317 2.52 -11.17 21.44
N LYS A 318 2.17 -12.46 21.38
CA LYS A 318 2.69 -13.37 20.34
C LYS A 318 2.26 -12.92 18.95
N SER A 319 1.00 -12.58 18.75
CA SER A 319 0.48 -12.09 17.46
C SER A 319 1.24 -10.85 16.98
N LEU A 320 1.44 -9.85 17.84
CA LEU A 320 2.18 -8.63 17.53
C LEU A 320 3.67 -8.84 17.33
N LYS A 321 4.25 -9.89 17.93
CA LYS A 321 5.64 -10.27 17.66
C LYS A 321 5.82 -10.83 16.25
N VAL A 322 4.80 -11.54 15.74
CA VAL A 322 4.79 -12.14 14.40
C VAL A 322 4.51 -11.06 13.35
N ASP A 323 3.46 -10.28 13.56
CA ASP A 323 3.12 -9.13 12.74
C ASP A 323 2.85 -7.89 13.62
N PRO A 324 3.84 -6.99 13.76
CA PRO A 324 3.70 -5.75 14.50
C PRO A 324 2.69 -4.76 13.92
N ARG A 325 2.22 -4.95 12.69
CA ARG A 325 1.38 -3.98 11.96
C ARG A 325 -0.11 -4.07 12.30
N GLN A 326 -0.48 -4.97 13.20
CA GLN A 326 -1.87 -5.20 13.56
C GLN A 326 -2.38 -4.19 14.60
N ALA A 327 -2.75 -3.00 14.13
CA ALA A 327 -3.35 -1.92 14.93
C ALA A 327 -4.50 -2.41 15.84
N GLN A 328 -5.37 -3.29 15.32
CA GLN A 328 -6.52 -3.80 16.06
C GLN A 328 -6.10 -4.72 17.22
N THR A 329 -5.11 -5.59 17.00
CA THR A 329 -4.56 -6.47 18.04
C THR A 329 -3.84 -5.66 19.11
N LEU A 330 -3.12 -4.60 18.71
CA LEU A 330 -2.53 -3.64 19.64
C LEU A 330 -3.59 -2.98 20.53
N ARG A 331 -4.67 -2.44 19.94
CA ARG A 331 -5.76 -1.81 20.71
C ARG A 331 -6.37 -2.77 21.73
N LYS A 332 -6.57 -4.04 21.34
CA LYS A 332 -7.10 -5.09 22.24
C LYS A 332 -6.15 -5.40 23.40
N LEU A 333 -4.85 -5.46 23.14
CA LEU A 333 -3.84 -5.65 24.19
C LEU A 333 -3.78 -4.43 25.13
N VAL A 334 -3.74 -3.21 24.57
CA VAL A 334 -3.74 -1.96 25.33
C VAL A 334 -4.96 -1.88 26.24
N LEU A 335 -6.16 -2.21 25.73
CA LEU A 335 -7.40 -2.20 26.52
C LEU A 335 -7.31 -3.14 27.74
N ILE A 336 -6.70 -4.31 27.58
CA ILE A 336 -6.49 -5.25 28.68
C ILE A 336 -5.47 -4.69 29.68
N LEU A 337 -4.36 -4.13 29.20
CA LEU A 337 -3.32 -3.57 30.06
C LEU A 337 -3.80 -2.36 30.85
N GLU A 338 -4.59 -1.48 30.24
CA GLU A 338 -5.17 -0.29 30.86
C GLU A 338 -6.25 -0.65 31.89
N ASN A 339 -7.26 -1.44 31.49
CA ASN A 339 -8.45 -1.63 32.32
C ASN A 339 -8.36 -2.78 33.32
N ILE A 340 -7.60 -3.84 33.01
CA ILE A 340 -7.52 -5.04 33.85
C ILE A 340 -6.25 -5.01 34.70
N TYR A 341 -5.10 -4.73 34.07
CA TYR A 341 -3.81 -4.78 34.77
C TYR A 341 -3.36 -3.44 35.33
N GLN A 342 -3.91 -2.32 34.82
CA GLN A 342 -3.45 -0.96 35.13
C GLN A 342 -1.94 -0.79 34.95
N ASP A 343 -1.38 -1.49 33.96
CA ASP A 343 0.05 -1.47 33.64
C ASP A 343 0.31 -0.42 32.54
N TYR A 344 0.28 0.85 32.96
CA TYR A 344 0.44 2.00 32.07
C TYR A 344 1.85 2.06 31.44
N GLY A 345 2.86 1.52 32.12
CA GLY A 345 4.21 1.37 31.55
C GLY A 345 4.22 0.42 30.36
N ALA A 346 3.56 -0.74 30.49
CA ALA A 346 3.42 -1.68 29.38
C ALA A 346 2.60 -1.11 28.22
N VAL A 347 1.56 -0.30 28.50
CA VAL A 347 0.81 0.40 27.44
C VAL A 347 1.72 1.32 26.63
N SER A 348 2.54 2.14 27.27
CA SER A 348 3.52 3.01 26.59
C SER A 348 4.47 2.20 25.71
N MET A 349 5.03 1.12 26.25
CA MET A 349 5.92 0.23 25.49
C MET A 349 5.26 -0.37 24.25
N CYS A 350 3.97 -0.73 24.33
CA CYS A 350 3.25 -1.30 23.20
C CYS A 350 3.13 -0.29 22.05
N TYR A 351 2.73 0.96 22.34
CA TYR A 351 2.67 2.02 21.34
C TYR A 351 4.05 2.37 20.77
N GLU A 352 5.06 2.53 21.61
CA GLU A 352 6.42 2.85 21.17
C GLU A 352 6.99 1.75 20.25
N THR A 353 6.76 0.48 20.59
CA THR A 353 7.19 -0.65 19.74
C THR A 353 6.48 -0.65 18.40
N TYR A 354 5.17 -0.37 18.40
CA TYR A 354 4.38 -0.28 17.17
C TYR A 354 4.89 0.84 16.25
N PHE A 355 5.17 2.02 16.81
CA PHE A 355 5.63 3.18 16.02
C PHE A 355 7.06 3.07 15.50
N VAL A 356 7.87 2.14 16.02
CA VAL A 356 9.15 1.79 15.41
C VAL A 356 8.93 1.12 14.04
N THR A 357 7.89 0.29 13.93
CA THR A 357 7.61 -0.49 12.71
C THR A 357 6.64 0.20 11.75
N GLU A 358 5.63 0.90 12.27
CA GLU A 358 4.56 1.51 11.48
C GLU A 358 4.31 2.96 11.89
N LYS A 359 4.24 3.87 10.91
CA LYS A 359 4.07 5.31 11.15
C LYS A 359 2.98 5.94 10.30
N THR A 360 2.03 5.12 9.88
CA THR A 360 1.07 5.47 8.82
C THR A 360 -0.35 5.68 9.33
N ASP A 361 -0.69 5.23 10.54
CA ASP A 361 -2.02 5.41 11.13
C ASP A 361 -2.04 6.62 12.09
N PRO A 362 -2.64 7.76 11.70
CA PRO A 362 -2.74 8.93 12.57
C PRO A 362 -3.63 8.67 13.79
N THR A 363 -4.59 7.75 13.71
CA THR A 363 -5.53 7.44 14.79
C THR A 363 -4.82 6.86 15.99
N LEU A 364 -3.85 5.94 15.77
CA LEU A 364 -3.09 5.35 16.86
C LEU A 364 -2.21 6.38 17.59
N TYR A 365 -1.66 7.37 16.88
CA TYR A 365 -0.93 8.47 17.51
C TYR A 365 -1.85 9.30 18.42
N ILE A 366 -3.11 9.50 18.01
CA ILE A 366 -4.12 10.20 18.81
C ILE A 366 -4.55 9.36 20.02
N ASP A 367 -4.73 8.04 19.85
CA ASP A 367 -5.05 7.13 20.94
C ASP A 367 -3.92 7.12 21.99
N TYR A 368 -2.66 7.11 21.53
CA TYR A 368 -1.51 7.18 22.43
C TYR A 368 -1.41 8.54 23.13
N ALA A 369 -1.63 9.65 22.42
CA ALA A 369 -1.69 10.97 23.03
C ALA A 369 -2.78 11.04 24.11
N SER A 370 -3.97 10.50 23.83
CA SER A 370 -5.09 10.45 24.77
C SER A 370 -4.74 9.65 26.02
N PHE A 371 -4.06 8.50 25.86
CA PHE A 371 -3.54 7.71 26.96
C PHE A 371 -2.51 8.48 27.81
N LEU A 372 -1.55 9.16 27.16
CA LEU A 372 -0.50 9.94 27.84
C LEU A 372 -1.10 11.08 28.68
N ILE A 373 -2.12 11.76 28.16
CA ILE A 373 -2.83 12.82 28.87
C ILE A 373 -3.56 12.26 30.08
N LYS A 374 -4.32 11.16 29.88
CA LYS A 374 -5.24 10.63 30.88
C LYS A 374 -4.53 9.94 32.04
N TYR A 375 -3.47 9.18 31.77
CA TYR A 375 -2.87 8.28 32.76
C TYR A 375 -1.43 8.63 33.14
N MET A 376 -0.68 9.27 32.23
CA MET A 376 0.74 9.59 32.46
C MET A 376 0.95 11.07 32.78
N HIS A 377 -0.05 11.92 32.53
CA HIS A 377 0.03 13.39 32.60
C HIS A 377 1.23 13.97 31.83
N ASP A 378 1.70 13.27 30.78
CA ASP A 378 2.82 13.71 29.94
C ASP A 378 2.29 14.51 28.74
N TYR A 379 1.86 15.74 29.02
CA TYR A 379 1.29 16.66 28.04
C TYR A 379 2.30 17.05 26.95
N ALA A 380 3.59 17.14 27.30
CA ALA A 380 4.66 17.47 26.37
C ALA A 380 4.83 16.35 25.33
N PHE A 381 4.86 15.10 25.76
CA PHE A 381 4.98 13.98 24.85
C PHE A 381 3.68 13.71 24.09
N ALA A 382 2.52 13.88 24.72
CA ALA A 382 1.22 13.80 24.04
C ALA A 382 1.13 14.79 22.87
N LYS A 383 1.62 16.02 23.06
CA LYS A 383 1.73 17.02 21.98
C LYS A 383 2.59 16.51 20.81
N VAL A 384 3.73 15.88 21.09
CA VAL A 384 4.60 15.31 20.05
C VAL A 384 3.87 14.25 19.23
N GLN A 385 3.10 13.37 19.88
CA GLN A 385 2.33 12.34 19.18
C GLN A 385 1.23 12.94 18.29
N LEU A 386 0.53 13.96 18.77
CA LEU A 386 -0.48 14.68 17.98
C LEU A 386 0.14 15.40 16.76
N GLU A 387 1.33 15.96 16.92
CA GLU A 387 2.07 16.53 15.78
C GLU A 387 2.48 15.46 14.76
N GLN A 388 2.78 14.22 15.18
CA GLN A 388 3.00 13.12 14.23
C GLN A 388 1.70 12.73 13.51
N ALA A 389 0.58 12.63 14.23
CA ALA A 389 -0.72 12.35 13.62
C ALA A 389 -1.06 13.37 12.52
N LEU A 390 -0.87 14.67 12.82
CA LEU A 390 -1.18 15.76 11.88
C LEU A 390 -0.19 15.92 10.72
N ARG A 391 0.99 15.30 10.81
CA ARG A 391 1.89 15.18 9.65
C ARG A 391 1.37 14.16 8.63
N ILE A 392 0.66 13.14 9.11
CA ILE A 392 0.09 12.09 8.27
C ILE A 392 -1.26 12.57 7.71
N ASP A 393 -2.10 13.11 8.57
CA ASP A 393 -3.41 13.67 8.22
C ASP A 393 -3.56 15.07 8.82
N ALA A 394 -3.24 16.08 8.01
CA ALA A 394 -3.28 17.48 8.43
C ALA A 394 -4.69 18.00 8.74
N GLU A 395 -5.73 17.32 8.24
CA GLU A 395 -7.13 17.71 8.43
C GLU A 395 -7.81 16.91 9.55
N ASN A 396 -7.07 16.05 10.27
CA ASN A 396 -7.63 15.22 11.33
C ASN A 396 -8.26 16.07 12.45
N GLU A 397 -9.59 16.11 12.50
CA GLU A 397 -10.33 16.96 13.44
C GLU A 397 -10.06 16.59 14.91
N ALA A 398 -9.96 15.29 15.22
CA ALA A 398 -9.72 14.80 16.57
C ALA A 398 -8.32 15.23 17.05
N GLY A 399 -7.30 15.04 16.20
CA GLY A 399 -5.93 15.48 16.49
C GLY A 399 -5.83 16.99 16.68
N LEU A 400 -6.43 17.79 15.78
CA LEU A 400 -6.43 19.26 15.87
C LEU A 400 -7.17 19.78 17.10
N LYS A 401 -8.23 19.10 17.54
CA LYS A 401 -8.97 19.44 18.75
C LYS A 401 -8.11 19.21 19.99
N LEU A 402 -7.53 18.01 20.12
CA LEU A 402 -6.71 17.64 21.28
C LEU A 402 -5.44 18.51 21.36
N LEU A 403 -4.81 18.81 20.22
CA LEU A 403 -3.61 19.64 20.17
C LEU A 403 -3.87 21.09 20.63
N ARG A 404 -5.03 21.66 20.26
CA ARG A 404 -5.45 22.99 20.73
C ARG A 404 -5.62 23.00 22.25
N GLN A 405 -6.31 22.00 22.80
CA GLN A 405 -6.54 21.89 24.24
C GLN A 405 -5.23 21.81 25.04
N ILE A 406 -4.30 20.95 24.62
CA ILE A 406 -2.99 20.84 25.29
C ILE A 406 -2.17 22.12 25.14
N SER A 407 -2.22 22.77 23.97
CA SER A 407 -1.44 23.99 23.74
C SER A 407 -1.94 25.18 24.57
N GLU A 408 -3.24 25.27 24.84
CA GLU A 408 -3.82 26.25 25.77
C GLU A 408 -3.34 25.99 27.19
N TYR A 409 -3.45 24.75 27.68
CA TYR A 409 -2.98 24.34 29.01
C TYR A 409 -1.47 24.63 29.23
N LEU A 410 -0.63 24.27 28.25
CA LEU A 410 0.83 24.52 28.32
C LEU A 410 1.21 26.00 28.17
N SER A 411 0.30 26.86 27.69
CA SER A 411 0.56 28.30 27.52
C SER A 411 0.18 29.14 28.73
N ASP A 412 -0.71 28.62 29.58
CA ASP A 412 -1.19 29.32 30.78
C ASP A 412 -0.25 29.15 31.99
N ASP A 413 0.70 28.21 31.99
CA ASP A 413 1.61 27.99 33.13
C ASP A 413 3.08 27.71 32.74
N PRO A 414 3.97 28.73 32.70
CA PRO A 414 5.39 28.56 32.37
C PRO A 414 6.28 28.09 33.52
N ASP A 415 5.82 28.18 34.79
CA ASP A 415 6.67 28.04 35.99
C ASP A 415 6.35 26.79 36.85
N ASP A 416 5.29 26.03 36.58
CA ASP A 416 4.89 24.84 37.37
C ASP A 416 5.28 23.47 36.76
N ALA A 417 6.01 23.45 35.65
CA ALA A 417 6.39 22.20 34.95
C ALA A 417 7.31 21.26 35.76
N ASP A 418 7.87 21.71 36.88
CA ASP A 418 8.79 20.95 37.75
C ASP A 418 8.29 20.82 39.21
N SER A 419 7.08 21.28 39.55
CA SER A 419 6.66 21.40 40.96
C SER A 419 5.31 20.80 41.33
N LEU A 420 4.94 19.60 40.87
CA LEU A 420 3.65 19.00 41.27
C LEU A 420 3.71 17.48 41.57
N GLU A 421 4.53 17.09 42.55
CA GLU A 421 4.35 15.82 43.28
C GLU A 421 3.23 15.87 44.35
N GLU A 422 2.58 17.03 44.59
CA GLU A 422 1.55 17.16 45.62
C GLU A 422 0.52 18.22 45.22
N ASN A 423 -0.62 17.84 44.63
CA ASN A 423 -1.93 18.48 44.82
C ASN A 423 -3.01 17.71 44.03
N ASP A 424 -3.71 16.80 44.71
CA ASP A 424 -4.78 15.92 44.21
C ASP A 424 -6.12 16.64 43.93
N ASP A 425 -6.22 17.97 44.08
CA ASP A 425 -7.53 18.65 44.21
C ASP A 425 -8.02 19.39 42.93
N ASP A 426 -7.22 19.50 41.86
CA ASP A 426 -7.63 20.14 40.58
C ASP A 426 -7.92 19.12 39.45
N LEU A 427 -7.99 17.82 39.77
CA LEU A 427 -8.09 16.70 38.82
C LEU A 427 -9.52 16.45 38.27
N ASP A 428 -10.56 17.03 38.86
CA ASP A 428 -11.95 16.69 38.54
C ASP A 428 -12.48 17.30 37.21
N ASP A 429 -11.90 18.39 36.71
CA ASP A 429 -12.45 19.09 35.51
C ASP A 429 -12.00 18.45 34.17
N PHE A 430 -10.97 17.59 34.17
CA PHE A 430 -10.49 16.90 32.97
C PHE A 430 -11.04 15.45 32.85
N ASP A 431 -11.30 14.79 33.98
CA ASP A 431 -11.80 13.40 34.04
C ASP A 431 -13.24 13.25 33.52
N ASP A 432 -14.08 14.28 33.67
CA ASP A 432 -15.46 14.28 33.16
C ASP A 432 -15.57 14.38 31.62
N PHE A 433 -14.47 14.63 30.91
CA PHE A 433 -14.49 14.88 29.46
C PHE A 433 -13.99 13.72 28.58
N VAL A 434 -13.15 12.83 29.09
CA VAL A 434 -12.63 11.67 28.32
C VAL A 434 -13.62 10.50 28.30
N GLY A 435 -14.69 10.54 29.09
CA GLY A 435 -15.75 9.51 29.18
C GLY A 435 -16.72 9.43 28.00
N GLY A 436 -16.52 10.19 26.91
CA GLY A 436 -17.49 10.30 25.81
C GLY A 436 -16.88 10.06 24.43
N GLY A 437 -16.55 8.81 24.08
CA GLY A 437 -16.14 8.53 22.70
C GLY A 437 -15.58 7.14 22.41
N ALA A 438 -16.36 6.07 22.62
CA ALA A 438 -16.32 4.82 21.84
C ALA A 438 -17.37 3.82 22.35
N ALA A 439 -18.65 4.21 22.33
CA ALA A 439 -19.74 3.26 22.28
C ALA A 439 -20.25 3.25 20.83
N GLY A 440 -19.66 2.38 20.00
CA GLY A 440 -20.27 1.96 18.74
C GLY A 440 -21.31 0.89 19.08
N ASP A 441 -22.57 1.23 18.85
CA ASP A 441 -23.75 0.40 19.10
C ASP A 441 -23.74 -0.93 18.32
N ASN A 442 -24.06 -2.01 19.05
CA ASN A 442 -24.69 -3.31 18.70
C ASN A 442 -24.33 -4.08 17.41
#